data_AF-A0AAJ7LAG9-F1
#
_entry.id   AF-A0AAJ7LAG9-F1
#
_cell.length_a   1.000
_cell.length_b   1.000
_cell.length_c   1.000
_cell.angle_alpha   90.00
_cell.angle_beta   90.00
_cell.angle_gamma   90.00
#
_symmetry.space_group_name_H-M   'P 1'
#
loop_
_entity.id
_entity.type
_entity.pdbx_description
1 polymer ?
#
loop_
_entity_poly.entity_id
_entity_poly.type
_entity_poly.pdbx_seq_one_letter_code
_entity_poly.pdbx_strand_id
1 'polypeptide(L)'
;MERRENRRGFTELYVQGRHLKLDDLRREEAVQMSHIARYLFKANIPAYPRPEFHVSHLKHDTDLEGLLGIKRDGGFRSLGPESLLWWSLAVKPEDVTSAETRLLEETYPDRTEEQVQTQQSFLGKFTTSPAFLETSRLGSYRFTFPVEEVLEAYREQFCGGEPPVLQVFETVLYKQEVMYVVLVDRPANQQYSSLSNDPNAVCVYRDGRFIWRPEAMCETHSYEMIQRPDVNQTGVRLLFGSDIKFYVWDNVAIALRMEEGEVLKFDPEKLKKNLTFCAQENRPYTQNSFQSFDEAEKIVKRLWPDYPGPLEKEISLQD
;
A
#
# COMPACT_ATOMS: atom_id res chain seq x y z
N MET A 1 -9.74 -8.10 19.53
CA MET A 1 -8.43 -7.54 19.13
C MET A 1 -7.56 -7.26 20.35
N GLU A 2 -6.25 -7.34 20.22
CA GLU A 2 -5.26 -7.05 21.25
C GLU A 2 -4.59 -5.68 21.01
N ARG A 3 -3.89 -5.15 22.02
CA ARG A 3 -3.18 -3.86 21.95
C ARG A 3 -1.68 -4.10 22.09
N ARG A 4 -0.88 -3.48 21.22
CA ARG A 4 0.59 -3.44 21.34
C ARG A 4 1.13 -2.04 21.08
N GLU A 5 2.37 -1.82 21.51
CA GLU A 5 3.16 -0.67 21.11
C GLU A 5 4.13 -1.12 20.01
N ASN A 6 4.04 -0.49 18.83
CA ASN A 6 4.97 -0.79 17.75
C ASN A 6 6.32 -0.12 18.01
N ARG A 7 7.32 -0.46 17.21
CA ARG A 7 8.70 0.01 17.39
C ARG A 7 8.90 1.52 17.28
N ARG A 8 7.93 2.23 16.73
CA ARG A 8 7.93 3.69 16.65
C ARG A 8 7.31 4.33 17.91
N GLY A 9 6.99 3.54 18.92
CA GLY A 9 6.37 3.99 20.17
C GLY A 9 4.88 4.28 20.02
N PHE A 10 4.23 3.77 18.96
CA PHE A 10 2.82 4.01 18.72
C PHE A 10 1.96 2.83 19.15
N THR A 11 0.93 3.11 19.93
CA THR A 11 -0.09 2.14 20.28
C THR A 11 -0.98 1.81 19.09
N GLU A 12 -1.14 0.52 18.80
CA GLU A 12 -2.01 -0.01 17.76
C GLU A 12 -2.86 -1.18 18.30
N LEU A 13 -4.00 -1.42 17.64
CA LEU A 13 -4.78 -2.63 17.87
C LEU A 13 -4.47 -3.63 16.78
N TYR A 14 -4.44 -4.92 17.09
CA TYR A 14 -4.22 -5.94 16.07
C TYR A 14 -5.01 -7.23 16.34
N VAL A 15 -5.17 -8.04 15.31
CA VAL A 15 -5.67 -9.41 15.39
C VAL A 15 -4.87 -10.29 14.44
N GLN A 16 -4.26 -11.34 14.98
CA GLN A 16 -3.47 -12.28 14.21
C GLN A 16 -4.34 -13.31 13.47
N GLY A 17 -3.80 -13.84 12.38
CA GLY A 17 -4.39 -14.87 11.53
C GLY A 17 -5.65 -14.46 10.77
N ARG A 18 -6.03 -13.17 10.78
CA ARG A 18 -7.29 -12.70 10.19
C ARG A 18 -7.14 -11.37 9.48
N HIS A 19 -7.76 -11.25 8.31
CA HIS A 19 -8.09 -9.98 7.66
C HIS A 19 -9.55 -9.65 7.94
N LEU A 20 -9.80 -8.68 8.83
CA LEU A 20 -11.16 -8.32 9.25
C LEU A 20 -11.73 -7.21 8.38
N LYS A 21 -12.88 -7.50 7.79
CA LYS A 21 -13.69 -6.51 7.06
C LYS A 21 -14.19 -5.40 7.97
N LEU A 22 -14.60 -4.25 7.43
CA LEU A 22 -15.07 -3.12 8.25
C LEU A 22 -16.27 -3.50 9.12
N ASP A 23 -17.17 -4.36 8.62
CA ASP A 23 -18.32 -4.85 9.39
C ASP A 23 -17.92 -5.78 10.55
N ASP A 24 -16.86 -6.57 10.38
CA ASP A 24 -16.32 -7.39 11.46
C ASP A 24 -15.59 -6.52 12.49
N LEU A 25 -14.81 -5.54 12.03
CA LEU A 25 -14.13 -4.57 12.88
C LEU A 25 -15.10 -3.78 13.76
N ARG A 26 -16.30 -3.43 13.26
CA ARG A 26 -17.34 -2.75 14.06
C ARG A 26 -17.87 -3.62 15.21
N ARG A 27 -17.78 -4.94 15.11
CA ARG A 27 -18.23 -5.89 16.14
C ARG A 27 -17.17 -6.13 17.22
N GLU A 28 -15.93 -5.74 16.99
CA GLU A 28 -14.85 -5.89 17.97
C GLU A 28 -14.95 -4.83 19.08
N GLU A 29 -15.13 -5.28 20.32
CA GLU A 29 -15.28 -4.41 21.50
C GLU A 29 -14.08 -3.47 21.69
N ALA A 30 -12.87 -3.98 21.48
CA ALA A 30 -11.63 -3.19 21.56
C ALA A 30 -11.61 -2.02 20.57
N VAL A 31 -12.23 -2.17 19.40
CA VAL A 31 -12.35 -1.12 18.38
C VAL A 31 -13.28 -0.02 18.88
N GLN A 32 -14.44 -0.39 19.43
CA GLN A 32 -15.44 0.54 19.97
C GLN A 32 -14.88 1.44 21.07
N MET A 33 -13.96 0.91 21.89
CA MET A 33 -13.31 1.66 22.97
C MET A 33 -12.06 2.45 22.54
N SER A 34 -11.69 2.41 21.26
CA SER A 34 -10.44 3.00 20.78
C SER A 34 -10.64 4.29 19.99
N HIS A 35 -9.54 5.01 19.74
CA HIS A 35 -9.58 6.26 18.99
C HIS A 35 -10.11 6.10 17.56
N ILE A 36 -9.97 4.92 16.94
CA ILE A 36 -10.45 4.67 15.58
C ILE A 36 -11.98 4.68 15.49
N ALA A 37 -12.69 4.44 16.60
CA ALA A 37 -14.14 4.40 16.62
C ALA A 37 -14.78 5.68 16.07
N ARG A 38 -14.16 6.85 16.33
CA ARG A 38 -14.62 8.15 15.82
C ARG A 38 -14.64 8.24 14.28
N TYR A 39 -13.85 7.41 13.62
CA TYR A 39 -13.75 7.34 12.16
C TYR A 39 -14.59 6.18 11.64
N LEU A 40 -14.41 4.96 12.17
CA LEU A 40 -15.07 3.75 11.68
C LEU A 40 -16.61 3.79 11.80
N PHE A 41 -17.13 4.40 12.86
CA PHE A 41 -18.57 4.54 13.11
C PHE A 41 -19.14 5.87 12.61
N LYS A 42 -18.36 6.64 11.84
CA LYS A 42 -18.87 7.88 11.26
C LYS A 42 -19.98 7.57 10.27
N ALA A 43 -21.14 8.18 10.48
CA ALA A 43 -22.28 8.10 9.58
C ALA A 43 -22.18 9.12 8.45
N ASN A 44 -23.03 8.94 7.43
CA ASN A 44 -23.17 9.86 6.28
C ASN A 44 -21.82 10.09 5.56
N ILE A 45 -21.09 9.00 5.32
CA ILE A 45 -19.91 9.02 4.45
C ILE A 45 -20.40 9.20 3.01
N PRO A 46 -19.89 10.19 2.26
CA PRO A 46 -20.24 10.37 0.85
C PRO A 46 -20.00 9.10 0.05
N ALA A 47 -20.86 8.80 -0.93
CA ALA A 47 -20.67 7.64 -1.78
C ALA A 47 -19.28 7.64 -2.43
N TYR A 48 -18.62 6.49 -2.46
CA TYR A 48 -17.27 6.31 -2.99
C TYR A 48 -17.15 4.95 -3.68
N PRO A 49 -16.23 4.79 -4.64
CA PRO A 49 -16.08 3.55 -5.39
C PRO A 49 -15.47 2.43 -4.54
N ARG A 50 -15.75 1.18 -4.90
CA ARG A 50 -15.15 -0.03 -4.33
C ARG A 50 -14.48 -0.84 -5.43
N PRO A 51 -13.34 -0.34 -5.96
CA PRO A 51 -12.67 -0.96 -7.10
C PRO A 51 -11.92 -2.24 -6.70
N GLU A 52 -11.53 -3.01 -7.71
CA GLU A 52 -10.54 -4.08 -7.60
C GLU A 52 -9.22 -3.67 -8.27
N PHE A 53 -8.17 -3.47 -7.48
CA PHE A 53 -6.82 -3.14 -7.96
C PHE A 53 -6.01 -4.40 -8.20
N HIS A 54 -5.30 -4.46 -9.33
CA HIS A 54 -4.38 -5.55 -9.65
C HIS A 54 -2.96 -5.01 -9.58
N VAL A 55 -2.36 -5.05 -8.39
CA VAL A 55 -1.08 -4.39 -8.11
C VAL A 55 0.08 -5.32 -8.40
N SER A 56 0.97 -4.87 -9.27
CA SER A 56 2.15 -5.62 -9.73
C SER A 56 3.46 -5.16 -9.12
N HIS A 57 3.45 -4.09 -8.31
CA HIS A 57 4.65 -3.51 -7.72
C HIS A 57 4.52 -3.34 -6.20
N LEU A 58 5.66 -3.42 -5.52
CA LEU A 58 5.83 -3.14 -4.10
C LEU A 58 6.71 -1.90 -3.94
N LYS A 59 6.44 -1.11 -2.91
CA LYS A 59 7.26 0.02 -2.49
C LYS A 59 7.83 -0.18 -1.09
N HIS A 60 9.06 0.28 -0.90
CA HIS A 60 9.74 0.39 0.39
C HIS A 60 10.25 1.81 0.57
N ASP A 61 9.59 2.56 1.45
CA ASP A 61 9.95 3.94 1.77
C ASP A 61 10.93 3.96 2.94
N THR A 62 12.01 4.72 2.80
CA THR A 62 13.08 4.81 3.78
C THR A 62 13.63 6.22 3.89
N ASP A 63 14.25 6.51 5.03
CA ASP A 63 15.04 7.71 5.24
C ASP A 63 16.50 7.53 4.79
N LEU A 64 17.32 8.54 5.06
CA LEU A 64 18.74 8.52 4.73
C LEU A 64 19.50 7.40 5.43
N GLU A 65 19.18 7.09 6.69
CA GLU A 65 19.88 6.02 7.42
C GLU A 65 19.60 4.67 6.77
N GLY A 66 18.33 4.39 6.46
CA GLY A 66 17.96 3.16 5.77
C GLY A 66 18.50 3.10 4.34
N LEU A 67 18.57 4.22 3.61
CA LEU A 67 19.23 4.27 2.29
C LEU A 67 20.71 3.87 2.39
N LEU A 68 21.43 4.44 3.36
CA LEU A 68 22.85 4.12 3.59
C LEU A 68 23.02 2.65 3.99
N GLY A 69 22.13 2.14 4.84
CA GLY A 69 22.08 0.73 5.22
C GLY A 69 21.88 -0.20 4.01
N ILE A 70 20.89 0.11 3.16
CA ILE A 70 20.59 -0.66 1.95
C ILE A 70 21.78 -0.65 0.99
N LYS A 71 22.42 0.51 0.79
CA LYS A 71 23.60 0.62 -0.06
C LYS A 71 24.80 -0.16 0.48
N ARG A 72 25.00 -0.16 1.80
CA ARG A 72 26.10 -0.87 2.48
C ARG A 72 25.91 -2.37 2.41
N ASP A 73 24.70 -2.85 2.68
CA ASP A 73 24.40 -4.28 2.78
C ASP A 73 24.08 -4.90 1.39
N GLY A 74 23.87 -4.07 0.37
CA GLY A 74 23.52 -4.51 -0.99
C GLY A 74 22.08 -5.03 -1.10
N GLY A 75 21.20 -4.58 -0.22
CA GLY A 75 19.84 -5.11 -0.10
C GLY A 75 19.13 -4.69 1.17
N PHE A 76 18.01 -5.33 1.44
CA PHE A 76 17.10 -4.94 2.52
C PHE A 76 17.22 -5.91 3.70
N ARG A 77 17.30 -5.36 4.91
CA ARG A 77 17.37 -6.13 6.16
C ARG A 77 16.11 -5.89 6.97
N SER A 78 15.61 -6.90 7.69
CA SER A 78 14.65 -6.65 8.75
C SER A 78 15.34 -5.93 9.91
N LEU A 79 14.81 -4.79 10.31
CA LEU A 79 15.18 -4.19 11.59
C LEU A 79 14.46 -4.98 12.71
N GLY A 80 14.98 -4.94 13.94
CA GLY A 80 14.28 -5.33 15.18
C GLY A 80 13.91 -6.83 15.39
N PRO A 81 13.29 -7.15 16.54
CA PRO A 81 13.18 -8.51 17.07
C PRO A 81 12.16 -9.42 16.37
N GLU A 82 11.22 -8.87 15.61
CA GLU A 82 10.21 -9.68 14.91
C GLU A 82 10.74 -10.22 13.57
N SER A 83 11.92 -9.75 13.14
CA SER A 83 12.58 -10.16 11.90
C SER A 83 11.66 -10.11 10.66
N LEU A 84 10.88 -9.03 10.54
CA LEU A 84 10.02 -8.77 9.38
C LEU A 84 10.58 -7.63 8.54
N LEU A 85 10.72 -7.88 7.23
CA LEU A 85 11.02 -6.86 6.23
C LEU A 85 9.72 -6.41 5.57
N TRP A 86 9.39 -5.13 5.75
CA TRP A 86 8.10 -4.55 5.38
C TRP A 86 8.13 -3.89 4.01
N TRP A 87 7.11 -4.17 3.21
CA TRP A 87 6.79 -3.55 1.93
C TRP A 87 5.32 -3.13 1.92
N SER A 88 5.00 -2.12 1.13
CA SER A 88 3.61 -1.72 0.84
C SER A 88 3.30 -2.01 -0.62
N LEU A 89 2.01 -2.18 -0.95
CA LEU A 89 1.59 -2.18 -2.35
C LEU A 89 1.91 -0.82 -3.00
N ALA A 90 2.49 -0.85 -4.20
CA ALA A 90 2.76 0.34 -5.01
C ALA A 90 1.75 0.41 -6.16
N VAL A 91 0.61 1.04 -5.91
CA VAL A 91 -0.42 1.27 -6.93
C VAL A 91 0.09 2.31 -7.92
N LYS A 92 0.09 1.96 -9.21
CA LYS A 92 0.53 2.84 -10.29
C LYS A 92 -0.65 3.46 -11.06
N PRO A 93 -0.44 4.52 -11.86
CA PRO A 93 -1.51 5.13 -12.66
C PRO A 93 -2.24 4.12 -13.57
N GLU A 94 -1.52 3.15 -14.13
CA GLU A 94 -2.10 2.08 -14.94
C GLU A 94 -2.99 1.13 -14.12
N ASP A 95 -2.66 0.90 -12.84
CA ASP A 95 -3.47 0.05 -11.94
C ASP A 95 -4.79 0.75 -11.63
N VAL A 96 -4.77 2.08 -11.43
CA VAL A 96 -5.96 2.90 -11.22
C VAL A 96 -6.84 2.92 -12.46
N THR A 97 -6.25 3.18 -13.63
CA THR A 97 -6.97 3.20 -14.90
C THR A 97 -7.63 1.86 -15.18
N SER A 98 -6.89 0.76 -14.98
CA SER A 98 -7.40 -0.58 -15.19
C SER A 98 -8.50 -0.97 -14.18
N ALA A 99 -8.37 -0.54 -12.92
CA ALA A 99 -9.38 -0.75 -11.89
C ALA A 99 -10.67 0.02 -12.16
N GLU A 100 -10.57 1.25 -12.68
CA GLU A 100 -11.73 2.05 -13.08
C GLU A 100 -12.48 1.40 -14.26
N THR A 101 -11.74 0.94 -15.27
CA THR A 101 -12.35 0.21 -16.42
C THR A 101 -13.11 -1.02 -15.95
N ARG A 102 -12.50 -1.88 -15.12
CA ARG A 102 -13.18 -3.06 -14.55
C ARG A 102 -14.43 -2.69 -13.77
N LEU A 103 -14.34 -1.69 -12.89
CA LEU A 103 -15.48 -1.22 -12.10
C LEU A 103 -16.64 -0.76 -13.00
N LEU A 104 -16.35 -0.05 -14.09
CA LEU A 104 -17.35 0.42 -15.02
C LEU A 104 -17.96 -0.70 -15.86
N GLU A 105 -17.17 -1.68 -16.30
CA GLU A 105 -17.64 -2.86 -17.02
C GLU A 105 -18.56 -3.73 -16.14
N GLU A 106 -18.24 -3.88 -14.85
CA GLU A 106 -19.09 -4.59 -13.89
C GLU A 106 -20.38 -3.81 -13.57
N THR A 107 -20.29 -2.49 -13.44
CA THR A 107 -21.44 -1.63 -13.09
C THR A 107 -22.39 -1.45 -14.28
N TYR A 108 -21.84 -1.35 -15.49
CA TYR A 108 -22.55 -1.08 -16.73
C TYR A 108 -22.06 -2.03 -17.85
N PRO A 109 -22.56 -3.27 -17.90
CA PRO A 109 -22.07 -4.27 -18.87
C PRO A 109 -22.41 -3.93 -20.33
N ASP A 110 -23.50 -3.20 -20.56
CA ASP A 110 -24.04 -2.91 -21.90
C ASP A 110 -23.66 -1.52 -22.43
N ARG A 111 -22.45 -1.03 -22.14
CA ARG A 111 -21.98 0.29 -22.62
C ARG A 111 -21.69 0.30 -24.12
N THR A 112 -22.10 1.37 -24.80
CA THR A 112 -21.69 1.65 -26.18
C THR A 112 -20.27 2.22 -26.23
N GLU A 113 -19.60 2.13 -27.39
CA GLU A 113 -18.26 2.70 -27.58
C GLU A 113 -18.22 4.21 -27.28
N GLU A 114 -19.26 4.95 -27.66
CA GLU A 114 -19.41 6.38 -27.33
C GLU A 114 -19.46 6.62 -25.81
N GLN A 115 -20.19 5.79 -25.05
CA GLN A 115 -20.25 5.88 -23.59
C GLN A 115 -18.90 5.57 -22.95
N VAL A 116 -18.13 4.62 -23.49
CA VAL A 116 -16.76 4.33 -23.03
C VAL A 116 -15.85 5.53 -23.26
N GLN A 117 -15.87 6.12 -24.47
CA GLN A 117 -14.99 7.23 -24.85
C GLN A 117 -15.33 8.55 -24.12
N THR A 118 -16.59 8.75 -23.77
CA THR A 118 -17.05 9.99 -23.09
C THR A 118 -16.97 9.92 -21.57
N GLN A 119 -16.73 8.74 -20.99
CA GLN A 119 -16.57 8.56 -19.55
C GLN A 119 -15.32 9.31 -19.07
N GLN A 120 -15.52 10.25 -18.13
CA GLN A 120 -14.41 10.95 -17.49
C GLN A 120 -13.80 10.10 -16.39
N SER A 121 -12.47 10.15 -16.25
CA SER A 121 -11.80 9.49 -15.13
C SER A 121 -12.20 10.11 -13.80
N PHE A 122 -12.41 9.23 -12.81
CA PHE A 122 -12.91 9.61 -11.50
C PHE A 122 -12.20 8.92 -10.34
N LEU A 123 -11.67 7.71 -10.53
CA LEU A 123 -11.17 6.87 -9.45
C LEU A 123 -9.98 7.52 -8.72
N GLY A 124 -9.07 8.18 -9.45
CA GLY A 124 -7.94 8.92 -8.87
C GLY A 124 -8.37 10.05 -7.91
N LYS A 125 -9.59 10.58 -8.02
CA LYS A 125 -10.11 11.60 -7.08
C LYS A 125 -10.42 11.00 -5.70
N PHE A 126 -10.50 9.68 -5.60
CA PHE A 126 -10.76 8.94 -4.37
C PHE A 126 -9.47 8.31 -3.77
N THR A 127 -8.33 8.37 -4.45
CA THR A 127 -7.05 7.80 -3.98
C THR A 127 -6.32 8.77 -3.04
N THR A 128 -7.02 9.26 -2.01
CA THR A 128 -6.51 10.30 -1.08
C THR A 128 -5.82 9.72 0.16
N SER A 129 -5.83 8.40 0.35
CA SER A 129 -5.13 7.77 1.46
C SER A 129 -3.64 7.56 1.15
N PRO A 130 -2.78 7.47 2.18
CA PRO A 130 -1.33 7.29 2.03
C PRO A 130 -0.90 6.07 1.21
N ALA A 131 -1.75 5.04 1.15
CA ALA A 131 -1.48 3.87 0.31
C ALA A 131 -1.25 4.25 -1.16
N PHE A 132 -1.91 5.32 -1.63
CA PHE A 132 -1.91 5.76 -3.02
C PHE A 132 -1.04 6.99 -3.31
N LEU A 133 -0.48 7.65 -2.29
CA LEU A 133 0.26 8.89 -2.49
C LEU A 133 1.71 8.65 -2.96
N GLU A 134 2.18 9.58 -3.78
CA GLU A 134 3.56 9.74 -4.24
C GLU A 134 4.48 10.26 -3.12
N THR A 135 3.89 10.93 -2.13
CA THR A 135 4.58 11.34 -0.91
C THR A 135 4.84 10.16 0.02
N SER A 136 5.70 10.37 1.01
CA SER A 136 6.09 9.36 2.00
C SER A 136 5.90 9.87 3.42
N ARG A 137 5.55 8.94 4.32
CA ARG A 137 5.53 9.16 5.78
C ARG A 137 6.81 8.69 6.47
N LEU A 138 7.71 8.01 5.77
CA LEU A 138 8.88 7.34 6.35
C LEU A 138 10.20 8.03 5.99
N GLY A 139 10.31 8.60 4.80
CA GLY A 139 11.51 9.32 4.36
C GLY A 139 11.51 9.63 2.87
N SER A 140 12.57 10.28 2.41
CA SER A 140 12.65 10.83 1.05
C SER A 140 13.03 9.84 -0.05
N TYR A 141 13.24 8.57 0.27
CA TYR A 141 13.72 7.56 -0.67
C TYR A 141 12.72 6.42 -0.78
N ARG A 142 12.31 6.09 -2.00
CA ARG A 142 11.40 4.97 -2.27
C ARG A 142 12.05 4.00 -3.23
N PHE A 143 12.06 2.73 -2.85
CA PHE A 143 12.40 1.64 -3.75
C PHE A 143 11.12 0.98 -4.25
N THR A 144 10.91 0.96 -5.56
CA THR A 144 9.72 0.35 -6.18
C THR A 144 10.14 -0.83 -7.05
N PHE A 145 9.75 -2.04 -6.67
CA PHE A 145 10.11 -3.28 -7.37
C PHE A 145 8.87 -4.03 -7.86
N PRO A 146 8.95 -4.77 -8.99
CA PRO A 146 7.90 -5.72 -9.33
C PRO A 146 7.74 -6.78 -8.23
N VAL A 147 6.49 -7.17 -7.95
CA VAL A 147 6.16 -8.20 -6.95
C VAL A 147 6.92 -9.49 -7.25
N GLU A 148 6.93 -9.92 -8.51
CA GLU A 148 7.62 -11.13 -8.95
C GLU A 148 9.12 -11.06 -8.67
N GLU A 149 9.78 -9.91 -8.89
CA GLU A 149 11.21 -9.78 -8.60
C GLU A 149 11.52 -9.89 -7.10
N VAL A 150 10.68 -9.34 -6.24
CA VAL A 150 10.85 -9.44 -4.78
C VAL A 150 10.63 -10.88 -4.31
N LEU A 151 9.56 -11.53 -4.78
CA LEU A 151 9.24 -12.91 -4.39
C LEU A 151 10.25 -13.91 -4.97
N GLU A 152 10.76 -13.67 -6.18
CA GLU A 152 11.82 -14.50 -6.78
C GLU A 152 13.13 -14.36 -6.00
N ALA A 153 13.53 -13.13 -5.67
CA ALA A 153 14.72 -12.91 -4.84
C ALA A 153 14.59 -13.62 -3.48
N TYR A 154 13.41 -13.58 -2.87
CA TYR A 154 13.15 -14.28 -1.61
C TYR A 154 13.16 -15.81 -1.78
N ARG A 155 12.57 -16.32 -2.87
CA ARG A 155 12.57 -17.75 -3.24
C ARG A 155 13.99 -18.29 -3.37
N GLU A 156 14.82 -17.60 -4.16
CA GLU A 156 16.20 -18.02 -4.45
C GLU A 156 17.10 -17.93 -3.22
N GLN A 157 16.99 -16.85 -2.43
CA GLN A 157 17.92 -16.59 -1.33
C GLN A 157 17.56 -17.32 -0.04
N PHE A 158 16.26 -17.55 0.23
CA PHE A 158 15.81 -18.04 1.54
C PHE A 158 14.95 -19.30 1.48
N CYS A 159 14.36 -19.64 0.34
CA CYS A 159 13.48 -20.80 0.20
C CYS A 159 14.13 -21.98 -0.53
N GLY A 160 15.43 -21.91 -0.85
CA GLY A 160 16.13 -22.98 -1.58
C GLY A 160 15.56 -23.23 -2.98
N GLY A 161 14.90 -22.22 -3.57
CA GLY A 161 14.25 -22.33 -4.88
C GLY A 161 12.78 -22.76 -4.84
N GLU A 162 12.25 -23.18 -3.70
CA GLU A 162 10.83 -23.52 -3.53
C GLU A 162 9.97 -22.24 -3.43
N PRO A 163 8.76 -22.20 -4.03
CA PRO A 163 7.89 -21.02 -3.95
C PRO A 163 7.57 -20.62 -2.51
N PRO A 164 7.71 -19.34 -2.12
CA PRO A 164 7.37 -18.89 -0.77
C PRO A 164 5.86 -19.03 -0.51
N VAL A 165 5.51 -19.21 0.75
CA VAL A 165 4.10 -19.27 1.18
C VAL A 165 3.60 -17.89 1.55
N LEU A 166 2.46 -17.50 0.98
CA LEU A 166 1.76 -16.25 1.31
C LEU A 166 0.59 -16.56 2.25
N GLN A 167 0.57 -15.88 3.39
CA GLN A 167 -0.33 -16.20 4.50
C GLN A 167 -1.04 -14.94 5.03
N VAL A 168 -2.26 -15.13 5.53
CA VAL A 168 -3.02 -14.10 6.23
C VAL A 168 -2.38 -13.88 7.60
N PHE A 169 -1.66 -12.77 7.80
CA PHE A 169 -0.89 -12.56 9.02
C PHE A 169 -1.67 -11.85 10.12
N GLU A 170 -2.13 -10.63 9.86
CA GLU A 170 -2.88 -9.85 10.85
C GLU A 170 -3.65 -8.70 10.21
N THR A 171 -4.63 -8.17 10.95
CA THR A 171 -5.19 -6.83 10.72
C THR A 171 -4.68 -5.91 11.82
N VAL A 172 -4.14 -4.75 11.46
CA VAL A 172 -3.63 -3.73 12.39
C VAL A 172 -4.42 -2.44 12.22
N LEU A 173 -4.83 -1.83 13.32
CA LEU A 173 -5.52 -0.55 13.36
C LEU A 173 -4.63 0.50 14.02
N TYR A 174 -4.37 1.57 13.28
CA TYR A 174 -3.60 2.70 13.79
C TYR A 174 -4.17 4.04 13.29
N LYS A 175 -4.62 4.89 14.23
CA LYS A 175 -5.31 6.16 13.92
C LYS A 175 -6.54 5.97 13.02
N GLN A 176 -6.39 6.20 11.70
CA GLN A 176 -7.42 6.02 10.67
C GLN A 176 -7.12 4.82 9.74
N GLU A 177 -5.93 4.25 9.85
CA GLU A 177 -5.44 3.17 9.01
C GLU A 177 -5.96 1.82 9.48
N VAL A 178 -6.49 1.05 8.54
CA VAL A 178 -6.78 -0.38 8.65
C VAL A 178 -5.79 -1.11 7.74
N MET A 179 -4.74 -1.67 8.32
CA MET A 179 -3.67 -2.34 7.58
C MET A 179 -3.87 -3.86 7.61
N TYR A 180 -3.99 -4.46 6.42
CA TYR A 180 -4.03 -5.90 6.22
C TYR A 180 -2.64 -6.40 5.89
N VAL A 181 -2.09 -7.28 6.73
CA VAL A 181 -0.73 -7.77 6.55
C VAL A 181 -0.73 -9.16 5.93
N VAL A 182 -0.03 -9.31 4.82
CA VAL A 182 0.29 -10.60 4.20
C VAL A 182 1.70 -10.99 4.65
N LEU A 183 1.85 -12.17 5.24
CA LEU A 183 3.16 -12.73 5.58
C LEU A 183 3.66 -13.57 4.41
N VAL A 184 4.87 -13.28 3.95
CA VAL A 184 5.65 -14.10 3.03
C VAL A 184 6.67 -14.86 3.86
N ASP A 185 6.66 -16.18 3.76
CA ASP A 185 7.52 -17.05 4.57
C ASP A 185 8.10 -18.20 3.74
N ARG A 186 9.06 -18.88 4.35
CA ARG A 186 9.62 -20.14 3.84
C ARG A 186 8.53 -21.22 3.81
N PRO A 187 8.56 -22.15 2.84
CA PRO A 187 7.58 -23.23 2.73
C PRO A 187 7.39 -24.07 4.00
N ALA A 188 8.47 -24.24 4.78
CA ALA A 188 8.43 -25.00 6.03
C ALA A 188 7.62 -24.31 7.16
N ASN A 189 7.31 -23.02 7.02
CA ASN A 189 6.73 -22.18 8.08
C ASN A 189 5.29 -21.78 7.76
N GLN A 190 4.38 -22.76 7.68
CA GLN A 190 2.96 -22.51 7.48
C GLN A 190 2.20 -22.41 8.81
N GLN A 191 2.26 -21.24 9.43
CA GLN A 191 1.64 -20.98 10.74
C GLN A 191 0.19 -20.49 10.62
N TYR A 192 -0.16 -19.81 9.52
CA TYR A 192 -1.47 -19.20 9.32
C TYR A 192 -2.15 -19.74 8.07
N SER A 193 -3.42 -19.40 7.89
CA SER A 193 -4.14 -19.74 6.65
C SER A 193 -3.46 -19.08 5.46
N SER A 194 -3.29 -19.85 4.38
CA SER A 194 -2.83 -19.33 3.10
C SER A 194 -3.74 -18.19 2.61
N LEU A 195 -3.17 -17.28 1.84
CA LEU A 195 -3.93 -16.20 1.22
C LEU A 195 -5.02 -16.82 0.33
N SER A 196 -6.27 -16.54 0.66
CA SER A 196 -7.43 -17.19 0.06
C SER A 196 -7.59 -16.82 -1.42
N ASN A 197 -8.23 -17.69 -2.21
CA ASN A 197 -8.75 -17.35 -3.54
C ASN A 197 -10.21 -16.85 -3.49
N ASP A 198 -10.75 -16.59 -2.30
CA ASP A 198 -12.10 -16.08 -2.09
C ASP A 198 -12.26 -14.71 -2.78
N PRO A 199 -13.25 -14.56 -3.70
CA PRO A 199 -13.53 -13.27 -4.33
C PRO A 199 -13.91 -12.17 -3.32
N ASN A 200 -14.33 -12.54 -2.12
CA ASN A 200 -14.66 -11.60 -1.05
C ASN A 200 -13.47 -11.23 -0.18
N ALA A 201 -12.29 -11.85 -0.34
CA ALA A 201 -11.12 -11.48 0.44
C ALA A 201 -10.60 -10.09 0.08
N VAL A 202 -10.14 -9.35 1.09
CA VAL A 202 -9.59 -7.99 0.93
C VAL A 202 -8.33 -8.01 0.06
N CYS A 203 -7.48 -9.02 0.21
CA CYS A 203 -6.28 -9.19 -0.57
C CYS A 203 -6.09 -10.66 -0.97
N VAL A 204 -5.81 -10.89 -2.25
CA VAL A 204 -5.46 -12.20 -2.78
C VAL A 204 -4.22 -12.07 -3.66
N TYR A 205 -3.49 -13.16 -3.89
CA TYR A 205 -2.33 -13.20 -4.77
C TYR A 205 -2.60 -14.17 -5.91
N ARG A 206 -2.48 -13.70 -7.14
CA ARG A 206 -2.77 -14.47 -8.35
C ARG A 206 -1.96 -13.92 -9.53
N ASP A 207 -1.41 -14.83 -10.33
CA ASP A 207 -0.72 -14.49 -11.59
C ASP A 207 0.33 -13.38 -11.44
N GLY A 208 1.18 -13.48 -10.41
CA GLY A 208 2.27 -12.51 -10.17
C GLY A 208 1.83 -11.19 -9.53
N ARG A 209 0.55 -11.04 -9.17
CA ARG A 209 -0.03 -9.77 -8.70
C ARG A 209 -0.83 -9.92 -7.42
N PHE A 210 -0.84 -8.87 -6.62
CA PHE A 210 -1.78 -8.73 -5.52
C PHE A 210 -3.07 -8.10 -6.04
N ILE A 211 -4.19 -8.82 -5.89
CA ILE A 211 -5.51 -8.28 -6.15
C ILE A 211 -6.03 -7.73 -4.82
N TRP A 212 -6.17 -6.41 -4.75
CA TRP A 212 -6.60 -5.68 -3.57
C TRP A 212 -7.98 -5.06 -3.78
N ARG A 213 -8.89 -5.34 -2.84
CA ARG A 213 -10.27 -4.86 -2.79
C ARG A 213 -10.47 -4.02 -1.53
N PRO A 214 -10.11 -2.73 -1.55
CA PRO A 214 -10.31 -1.87 -0.39
C PRO A 214 -11.80 -1.69 -0.08
N GLU A 215 -12.16 -1.81 1.19
CA GLU A 215 -13.45 -1.39 1.71
C GLU A 215 -13.51 0.12 1.96
N ALA A 216 -12.37 0.75 2.20
CA ALA A 216 -12.24 2.20 2.28
C ALA A 216 -10.90 2.68 1.70
N MET A 217 -10.92 3.40 0.57
CA MET A 217 -9.69 3.87 -0.07
C MET A 217 -9.33 5.34 0.25
N CYS A 218 -10.27 6.12 0.79
CA CYS A 218 -10.13 7.56 1.01
C CYS A 218 -9.82 7.87 2.49
N GLU A 219 -8.71 8.55 2.78
CA GLU A 219 -8.55 9.16 4.12
C GLU A 219 -9.53 10.35 4.26
N THR A 220 -9.64 11.13 3.20
CA THR A 220 -10.49 12.33 3.11
C THR A 220 -11.47 12.20 1.97
N HIS A 221 -12.77 12.19 2.28
CA HIS A 221 -13.86 12.19 1.31
C HIS A 221 -14.17 13.63 0.89
N SER A 222 -13.40 14.14 -0.06
CA SER A 222 -13.64 15.45 -0.71
C SER A 222 -14.56 15.34 -1.93
N TYR A 223 -14.85 14.13 -2.39
CA TYR A 223 -15.70 13.86 -3.54
C TYR A 223 -16.80 12.86 -3.17
N GLU A 224 -17.93 12.97 -3.85
CA GLU A 224 -19.00 11.98 -3.86
C GLU A 224 -19.14 11.39 -5.26
N MET A 225 -19.20 10.06 -5.33
CA MET A 225 -19.46 9.30 -6.54
C MET A 225 -20.96 9.38 -6.90
N ILE A 226 -21.26 9.76 -8.14
CA ILE A 226 -22.63 9.89 -8.64
C ILE A 226 -22.82 8.90 -9.78
N GLN A 227 -23.54 7.81 -9.54
CA GLN A 227 -23.90 6.85 -10.58
C GLN A 227 -25.11 7.35 -11.38
N ARG A 228 -25.02 7.27 -12.72
CA ARG A 228 -26.08 7.65 -13.66
C ARG A 228 -26.43 6.46 -14.56
N PRO A 229 -27.21 5.49 -14.03
CA PRO A 229 -27.52 4.26 -14.75
C PRO A 229 -28.37 4.47 -16.01
N ASP A 230 -29.07 5.60 -16.10
CA ASP A 230 -29.85 6.00 -17.29
C ASP A 230 -28.97 6.26 -18.52
N VAL A 231 -27.72 6.66 -18.32
CA VAL A 231 -26.75 6.95 -19.38
C VAL A 231 -25.48 6.09 -19.28
N ASN A 232 -25.47 5.09 -18.39
CA ASN A 232 -24.33 4.21 -18.10
C ASN A 232 -23.02 4.96 -17.82
N GLN A 233 -23.10 6.04 -17.02
CA GLN A 233 -21.93 6.84 -16.65
C GLN A 233 -21.79 7.01 -15.14
N THR A 234 -20.54 7.18 -14.70
CA THR A 234 -20.23 7.60 -13.34
C THR A 234 -19.66 9.00 -13.35
N GLY A 235 -20.26 9.90 -12.58
CA GLY A 235 -19.77 11.25 -12.35
C GLY A 235 -19.20 11.43 -10.94
N VAL A 236 -18.65 12.62 -10.70
CA VAL A 236 -18.20 13.04 -9.36
C VAL A 236 -18.76 14.39 -8.99
N ARG A 237 -19.04 14.57 -7.70
CA ARG A 237 -19.41 15.86 -7.12
C ARG A 237 -18.35 16.26 -6.09
N LEU A 238 -17.76 17.43 -6.26
CA LEU A 238 -16.85 18.02 -5.27
C LEU A 238 -17.65 18.48 -4.05
N LEU A 239 -17.14 18.18 -2.86
CA LEU A 239 -17.73 18.52 -1.57
C LEU A 239 -16.96 19.66 -0.92
N PHE A 240 -17.64 20.42 -0.06
CA PHE A 240 -17.07 21.59 0.60
C PHE A 240 -17.47 21.68 2.07
N GLY A 241 -16.63 22.33 2.88
CA GLY A 241 -16.94 22.64 4.27
C GLY A 241 -17.30 21.41 5.10
N SER A 242 -18.47 21.43 5.73
CA SER A 242 -18.96 20.36 6.62
C SER A 242 -19.28 19.05 5.92
N ASP A 243 -19.38 19.03 4.59
CA ASP A 243 -19.67 17.82 3.81
C ASP A 243 -18.44 16.92 3.65
N ILE A 244 -17.23 17.48 3.78
CA ILE A 244 -15.98 16.73 3.74
C ILE A 244 -15.88 15.85 4.98
N LYS A 245 -15.71 14.54 4.79
CA LYS A 245 -15.59 13.57 5.90
C LYS A 245 -14.21 12.93 5.91
N PHE A 246 -13.60 12.89 7.10
CA PHE A 246 -12.47 12.01 7.40
C PHE A 246 -12.99 10.65 7.85
N TYR A 247 -12.54 9.59 7.20
CA TYR A 247 -12.98 8.21 7.46
C TYR A 247 -11.77 7.29 7.71
N VAL A 248 -12.03 6.01 7.96
CA VAL A 248 -10.96 5.01 7.94
C VAL A 248 -10.51 4.78 6.50
N TRP A 249 -9.29 4.29 6.33
CA TRP A 249 -8.75 3.91 5.04
C TRP A 249 -7.90 2.65 5.16
N ASP A 250 -7.89 1.87 4.09
CA ASP A 250 -7.27 0.56 4.03
C ASP A 250 -5.85 0.66 3.47
N ASN A 251 -4.99 -0.22 3.95
CA ASN A 251 -3.64 -0.44 3.45
C ASN A 251 -3.35 -1.94 3.39
N VAL A 252 -2.51 -2.36 2.45
CA VAL A 252 -1.96 -3.72 2.44
C VAL A 252 -0.45 -3.65 2.57
N ALA A 253 0.06 -4.31 3.61
CA ALA A 253 1.48 -4.48 3.85
C ALA A 253 1.90 -5.93 3.58
N ILE A 254 3.05 -6.09 2.94
CA ILE A 254 3.68 -7.39 2.70
C ILE A 254 4.88 -7.48 3.64
N ALA A 255 4.82 -8.43 4.57
CA ALA A 255 5.88 -8.67 5.55
C ALA A 255 6.63 -9.94 5.16
N LEU A 256 7.90 -9.81 4.79
CA LEU A 256 8.78 -10.94 4.49
C LEU A 256 9.44 -11.40 5.79
N ARG A 257 9.30 -12.68 6.15
CA ARG A 257 10.01 -13.23 7.31
C ARG A 257 11.48 -13.42 7.00
N MET A 258 12.31 -12.74 7.77
CA MET A 258 13.75 -12.83 7.75
C MET A 258 14.23 -13.56 9.01
N GLU A 259 15.42 -14.14 8.96
CA GLU A 259 16.18 -14.58 10.12
C GLU A 259 17.19 -13.51 10.54
N GLU A 260 17.74 -13.65 11.75
CA GLU A 260 18.73 -12.70 12.25
C GLU A 260 19.95 -12.64 11.32
N GLY A 261 20.31 -11.43 10.92
CA GLY A 261 21.47 -11.20 10.06
C GLY A 261 21.19 -11.26 8.57
N GLU A 262 20.03 -11.79 8.13
CA GLU A 262 19.70 -11.93 6.72
C GLU A 262 19.48 -10.59 6.02
N VAL A 263 19.86 -10.55 4.75
CA VAL A 263 19.69 -9.41 3.85
C VAL A 263 19.12 -9.93 2.54
N LEU A 264 17.95 -9.43 2.14
CA LEU A 264 17.37 -9.68 0.82
C LEU A 264 18.14 -8.85 -0.20
N LYS A 265 19.08 -9.49 -0.90
CA LYS A 265 20.02 -8.81 -1.81
C LYS A 265 19.42 -8.57 -3.19
N PHE A 266 19.85 -7.48 -3.80
CA PHE A 266 19.57 -7.16 -5.19
C PHE A 266 20.84 -6.67 -5.88
N ASP A 267 20.86 -6.77 -7.20
CA ASP A 267 21.94 -6.19 -7.98
C ASP A 267 22.04 -4.66 -7.75
N PRO A 268 23.24 -4.08 -7.58
CA PRO A 268 23.40 -2.65 -7.32
C PRO A 268 22.77 -1.73 -8.37
N GLU A 269 22.78 -2.13 -9.65
CA GLU A 269 22.12 -1.40 -10.73
C GLU A 269 20.60 -1.41 -10.52
N LYS A 270 20.04 -2.59 -10.19
CA LYS A 270 18.61 -2.72 -9.90
C LYS A 270 18.18 -1.86 -8.71
N LEU A 271 18.97 -1.81 -7.64
CA LEU A 271 18.70 -0.93 -6.50
C LEU A 271 18.64 0.54 -6.93
N LYS A 272 19.63 1.01 -7.71
CA LYS A 272 19.64 2.40 -8.18
C LYS A 272 18.52 2.71 -9.17
N LYS A 273 18.23 1.79 -10.07
CA LYS A 273 17.19 1.95 -11.11
C LYS A 273 15.81 2.07 -10.50
N ASN A 274 15.54 1.34 -9.42
CA ASN A 274 14.24 1.32 -8.75
C ASN A 274 14.12 2.37 -7.63
N LEU A 275 15.08 3.28 -7.49
CA LEU A 275 15.11 4.31 -6.45
C LEU A 275 14.56 5.65 -6.98
N THR A 276 13.51 6.14 -6.34
CA THR A 276 12.90 7.46 -6.59
C THR A 276 12.94 8.34 -5.34
N PHE A 277 12.76 9.64 -5.55
CA PHE A 277 12.57 10.63 -4.49
C PHE A 277 11.09 10.80 -4.14
N CYS A 278 10.80 10.81 -2.84
CA CYS A 278 9.50 11.16 -2.28
C CYS A 278 9.56 12.48 -1.52
N ALA A 279 8.57 13.34 -1.74
CA ALA A 279 8.35 14.49 -0.87
C ALA A 279 7.70 14.06 0.45
N GLN A 280 7.85 14.90 1.46
CA GLN A 280 7.25 14.69 2.77
C GLN A 280 5.73 14.81 2.70
N GLU A 281 5.02 13.82 3.25
CA GLU A 281 3.56 13.92 3.42
C GLU A 281 3.21 14.86 4.60
N ASN A 282 1.99 15.41 4.60
CA ASN A 282 1.45 16.28 5.66
C ASN A 282 1.56 15.72 7.09
N ARG A 283 1.56 14.39 7.26
CA ARG A 283 1.62 13.72 8.58
C ARG A 283 2.70 12.63 8.57
N PRO A 284 4.00 13.01 8.58
CA PRO A 284 5.06 12.02 8.58
C PRO A 284 5.12 11.30 9.92
N TYR A 285 5.63 10.07 9.93
CA TYR A 285 5.92 9.33 11.15
C TYR A 285 7.21 9.84 11.84
N THR A 286 8.06 10.51 11.08
CA THR A 286 9.37 11.02 11.50
C THR A 286 9.53 12.48 11.03
N GLN A 287 9.67 13.42 11.96
CA GLN A 287 9.68 14.85 11.62
C GLN A 287 11.02 15.38 11.07
N ASN A 288 12.12 14.62 11.22
CA ASN A 288 13.47 15.09 10.87
C ASN A 288 14.21 14.19 9.86
N SER A 289 13.48 13.36 9.10
CA SER A 289 14.09 12.35 8.23
C SER A 289 14.06 12.68 6.73
N PHE A 290 13.49 13.83 6.36
CA PHE A 290 13.28 14.22 4.96
C PHE A 290 14.36 15.19 4.45
N GLN A 291 14.80 14.96 3.22
CA GLN A 291 15.75 15.80 2.50
C GLN A 291 15.02 16.59 1.41
N SER A 292 15.61 17.70 0.97
CA SER A 292 15.23 18.31 -0.30
C SER A 292 15.64 17.42 -1.47
N PHE A 293 14.99 17.61 -2.63
CA PHE A 293 15.33 16.86 -3.85
C PHE A 293 16.81 17.03 -4.25
N ASP A 294 17.33 18.26 -4.20
CA ASP A 294 18.72 18.55 -4.58
C ASP A 294 19.73 17.88 -3.64
N GLU A 295 19.43 17.80 -2.35
CA GLU A 295 20.25 17.08 -1.37
C GLU A 295 20.20 15.58 -1.62
N ALA A 296 18.99 15.03 -1.82
CA ALA A 296 18.78 13.62 -2.10
C ALA A 296 19.52 13.19 -3.38
N GLU A 297 19.45 13.99 -4.45
CA GLU A 297 20.14 13.71 -5.70
C GLU A 297 21.66 13.69 -5.51
N LYS A 298 22.24 14.66 -4.79
CA LYS A 298 23.68 14.70 -4.47
C LYS A 298 24.12 13.50 -3.63
N ILE A 299 23.27 13.01 -2.73
CA ILE A 299 23.54 11.82 -1.93
C ILE A 299 23.55 10.59 -2.83
N VAL A 300 22.50 10.40 -3.64
CA VAL A 300 22.38 9.24 -4.53
C VAL A 300 23.53 9.17 -5.54
N LYS A 301 23.93 10.30 -6.14
CA LYS A 301 25.10 10.37 -7.04
C LYS A 301 26.40 9.93 -6.38
N ARG A 302 26.56 10.19 -5.08
CA ARG A 302 27.74 9.74 -4.31
C ARG A 302 27.69 8.26 -3.96
N LEU A 303 26.50 7.72 -3.72
CA LEU A 303 26.31 6.31 -3.37
C LEU A 303 26.40 5.38 -4.58
N TRP A 304 25.98 5.83 -5.76
CA TRP A 304 26.05 5.09 -7.02
C TRP A 304 26.77 5.88 -8.12
N PRO A 305 28.09 6.11 -7.99
CA PRO A 305 28.86 6.90 -8.97
C PRO A 305 28.89 6.25 -10.36
N ASP A 306 28.80 4.91 -10.42
CA ASP A 306 28.86 4.14 -11.68
C ASP A 306 27.53 4.14 -12.45
N TYR A 307 26.45 4.69 -11.87
CA TYR A 307 25.10 4.72 -12.44
C TYR A 307 24.57 6.17 -12.47
N PRO A 308 25.11 7.03 -13.37
CA PRO A 308 24.98 8.49 -13.29
C PRO A 308 23.59 9.04 -13.68
N GLY A 309 22.59 8.18 -13.86
CA GLY A 309 21.22 8.60 -14.16
C GLY A 309 20.65 9.51 -13.06
N PRO A 310 19.82 10.51 -13.41
CA PRO A 310 19.22 11.40 -12.44
C PRO A 310 18.38 10.62 -11.41
N LEU A 311 18.18 11.22 -10.24
CA LEU A 311 17.18 10.73 -9.29
C LEU A 311 15.82 11.21 -9.79
N GLU A 312 14.92 10.28 -10.08
CA GLU A 312 13.57 10.63 -10.51
C GLU A 312 12.68 10.96 -9.29
N LYS A 313 11.64 11.76 -9.51
CA LYS A 313 10.60 12.00 -8.51
C LYS A 313 9.49 10.99 -8.69
N GLU A 314 8.91 10.56 -7.58
CA GLU A 314 7.71 9.72 -7.62
C GLU A 314 6.56 10.45 -8.33
N ILE A 315 5.80 9.70 -9.13
CA ILE A 315 4.70 10.23 -9.95
C ILE A 315 3.39 10.19 -9.16
N SER A 316 2.63 11.28 -9.18
CA SER A 316 1.30 11.39 -8.59
C SER A 316 0.28 10.55 -9.36
N LEU A 317 -0.66 9.91 -8.63
CA LEU A 317 -1.81 9.23 -9.24
C LEU A 317 -2.95 10.19 -9.61
N GLN A 318 -2.84 11.47 -9.23
CA GLN A 318 -3.89 12.48 -9.42
C GLN A 318 -3.68 13.35 -10.67
N ASP A 319 -2.54 13.21 -11.35
CA ASP A 319 -2.14 14.02 -12.50
C ASP A 319 -2.59 13.44 -13.85
#